data_AF-A0A223HY04-F1
#
_entry.id   AF-A0A223HY04-F1
#
_cell.length_a   1.000
_cell.length_b   1.000
_cell.length_c   1.000
_cell.angle_alpha   90.00
_cell.angle_beta   90.00
_cell.angle_gamma   90.00
#
_symmetry.space_group_name_H-M   'P 1'
#
loop_
_entity.id
_entity.type
_entity.pdbx_description
1 polymer ?
#
loop_
_entity_poly.entity_id
_entity_poly.type
_entity_poly.pdbx_seq_one_letter_code
_entity_poly.pdbx_strand_id
1 'polypeptide(L)'
;MILDNEFLTSSLEKSADNRLKDIVATIQKEQNDIIRALLDRALIIQGVAGSGKTTIALHRMAYLIYQNQRNKGREDYYMVIAPNKLFLNYISDILPDLGADDVLQTTFEDYALKITGIKEKLKVANDKISYLLGDAPIDEKRKTIMVSRFKGSLLFKAIIDNYFKQFLYKYIPDCDINIDGNIIFTSIELKKLFIENFVYLPLQKRKEQFISYLKNRLKKNKDLIADGIEKEYSEKIRFVKDNINDNEVRQSKVIELYDLRDKEIGDIPVKIDKAICDYSEKWT
;
A
#
# COMPACT_ATOMS: atom_id res chain seq x y z
N MET A 1 16.38 35.27 -6.86
CA MET A 1 17.36 35.11 -5.74
C MET A 1 18.67 34.40 -6.17
N ILE A 2 18.91 34.16 -7.47
CA ILE A 2 20.18 33.61 -7.99
C ILE A 2 21.26 34.72 -8.11
N LEU A 3 20.84 35.97 -8.27
CA LEU A 3 21.75 37.13 -8.43
C LEU A 3 22.60 37.45 -7.19
N ASP A 4 22.13 37.21 -5.97
CA ASP A 4 22.92 37.54 -4.78
C ASP A 4 24.12 36.59 -4.61
N ASN A 5 23.98 35.33 -5.01
CA ASN A 5 25.08 34.37 -4.97
C ASN A 5 26.14 34.71 -6.01
N GLU A 6 25.78 35.07 -7.24
CA GLU A 6 26.78 35.50 -8.24
C GLU A 6 27.50 36.79 -7.82
N PHE A 7 26.81 37.74 -7.19
CA PHE A 7 27.42 38.98 -6.74
C PHE A 7 28.35 38.78 -5.53
N LEU A 8 27.96 37.93 -4.56
CA LEU A 8 28.81 37.51 -3.45
C LEU A 8 30.01 36.70 -3.95
N THR A 9 29.79 35.73 -4.84
CA THR A 9 30.85 34.86 -5.39
C THR A 9 31.83 35.68 -6.21
N SER A 10 31.37 36.58 -7.08
CA SER A 10 32.25 37.45 -7.89
C SER A 10 32.99 38.51 -7.07
N SER A 11 32.38 39.03 -5.99
CA SER A 11 33.04 39.96 -5.06
C SER A 11 34.10 39.26 -4.19
N LEU A 12 33.86 37.99 -3.82
CA LEU A 12 34.82 37.14 -3.13
C LEU A 12 35.94 36.69 -4.08
N GLU A 13 35.65 36.32 -5.32
CA GLU A 13 36.64 35.92 -6.34
C GLU A 13 37.63 37.02 -6.70
N LYS A 14 37.18 38.29 -6.69
CA LYS A 14 38.03 39.47 -6.93
C LYS A 14 38.92 39.84 -5.75
N SER A 15 38.60 39.38 -4.53
CA SER A 15 39.23 39.87 -3.29
C SER A 15 39.90 38.77 -2.45
N ALA A 16 39.83 37.49 -2.83
CA ALA A 16 40.23 36.37 -1.98
C ALA A 16 41.47 35.59 -2.45
N ASP A 17 42.28 35.22 -1.45
CA ASP A 17 43.46 34.35 -1.48
C ASP A 17 43.15 32.96 -2.10
N ASN A 18 44.14 32.30 -2.72
CA ASN A 18 43.96 31.04 -3.49
C ASN A 18 43.20 29.95 -2.72
N ARG A 19 43.37 29.88 -1.40
CA ARG A 19 42.70 28.92 -0.52
C ARG A 19 41.18 29.08 -0.47
N LEU A 20 40.66 30.29 -0.57
CA LEU A 20 39.21 30.55 -0.54
C LEU A 20 38.54 30.12 -1.85
N LYS A 21 39.24 30.26 -2.98
CA LYS A 21 38.77 29.78 -4.28
C LYS A 21 38.66 28.25 -4.32
N ASP A 22 39.65 27.56 -3.77
CA ASP A 22 39.64 26.09 -3.66
C ASP A 22 38.47 25.58 -2.78
N ILE A 23 38.15 26.30 -1.70
CA ILE A 23 37.01 25.97 -0.83
C ILE A 23 35.68 26.15 -1.56
N VAL A 24 35.46 27.26 -2.28
CA VAL A 24 34.22 27.51 -3.02
C VAL A 24 34.02 26.49 -4.14
N ALA A 25 35.08 26.18 -4.89
CA ALA A 25 35.04 25.17 -5.94
C ALA A 25 34.72 23.77 -5.38
N THR A 26 35.28 23.43 -4.21
CA THR A 26 35.00 22.15 -3.53
C THR A 26 33.55 22.08 -3.06
N ILE A 27 33.00 23.16 -2.49
CA ILE A 27 31.58 23.24 -2.08
C ILE A 27 30.65 23.05 -3.28
N GLN A 28 30.93 23.71 -4.41
CA GLN A 28 30.12 23.55 -5.64
C GLN A 28 30.17 22.12 -6.18
N LYS A 29 31.35 21.48 -6.12
CA LYS A 29 31.51 20.08 -6.51
C LYS A 29 30.68 19.15 -5.62
N GLU A 30 30.75 19.30 -4.31
CA GLU A 30 29.96 18.52 -3.35
C GLU A 30 28.45 18.67 -3.59
N GLN A 31 27.98 19.91 -3.84
CA GLN A 31 26.58 20.17 -4.17
C GLN A 31 26.16 19.48 -5.47
N ASN A 32 27.01 19.52 -6.50
CA ASN A 32 26.74 18.85 -7.78
C ASN A 32 26.73 17.30 -7.63
N ASP A 33 27.59 16.74 -6.79
CA ASP A 33 27.59 15.31 -6.48
C ASP A 33 26.28 14.90 -5.77
N ILE A 34 25.79 15.72 -4.84
CA ILE A 34 24.48 15.54 -4.21
C ILE A 34 23.35 15.62 -5.24
N ILE A 35 23.39 16.58 -6.17
CA ILE A 35 22.37 16.73 -7.23
C ILE A 35 22.33 15.50 -8.13
N ARG A 36 23.49 14.93 -8.48
CA ARG A 36 23.62 13.82 -9.43
C ARG A 36 23.59 12.42 -8.82
N ALA A 37 23.53 12.31 -7.48
CA ALA A 37 23.48 11.01 -6.82
C ALA A 37 22.29 10.16 -7.33
N LEU A 38 22.47 8.85 -7.42
CA LEU A 38 21.46 7.93 -7.96
C LEU A 38 20.19 7.87 -7.08
N LEU A 39 19.09 7.42 -7.68
CA LEU A 39 17.75 7.29 -7.08
C LEU A 39 17.52 5.97 -6.33
N ASP A 40 18.53 5.11 -6.25
CA ASP A 40 18.46 3.75 -5.69
C ASP A 40 18.42 3.71 -4.16
N ARG A 41 18.62 4.84 -3.48
CA ARG A 41 18.66 4.93 -2.02
C ARG A 41 18.11 6.26 -1.49
N ALA A 42 17.67 6.23 -0.23
CA ALA A 42 17.34 7.43 0.51
C ALA A 42 18.60 8.30 0.73
N LEU A 43 18.50 9.59 0.43
CA LEU A 43 19.57 10.57 0.61
C LEU A 43 19.16 11.61 1.66
N ILE A 44 19.96 11.75 2.70
CA ILE A 44 19.75 12.75 3.76
C ILE A 44 20.74 13.89 3.54
N ILE A 45 20.23 15.11 3.36
CA ILE A 45 21.05 16.32 3.19
C ILE A 45 21.03 17.10 4.51
N GLN A 46 22.17 17.12 5.21
CA GLN A 46 22.33 17.83 6.48
C GLN A 46 23.31 19.00 6.32
N GLY A 47 23.01 20.14 6.93
CA GLY A 47 23.86 21.34 6.86
C GLY A 47 23.31 22.49 7.68
N VAL A 48 24.12 23.53 7.89
CA VAL A 48 23.78 24.72 8.69
C VAL A 48 22.72 25.61 8.02
N ALA A 49 22.04 26.48 8.77
CA ALA A 49 21.08 27.43 8.19
C ALA A 49 21.75 28.27 7.09
N GLY A 50 21.02 28.57 6.01
CA GLY A 50 21.55 29.32 4.87
C GLY A 50 22.43 28.53 3.89
N SER A 51 22.75 27.25 4.16
CA SER A 51 23.62 26.43 3.29
C SER A 51 22.99 25.97 1.96
N GLY A 52 21.88 26.55 1.51
CA GLY A 52 21.24 26.23 0.23
C GLY A 52 20.58 24.85 0.12
N LYS A 53 20.31 24.14 1.22
CA LYS A 53 19.73 22.77 1.21
C LYS A 53 18.46 22.65 0.36
N THR A 54 17.53 23.60 0.51
CA THR A 54 16.28 23.62 -0.26
C THR A 54 16.57 23.75 -1.75
N THR A 55 17.43 24.67 -2.14
CA THR A 55 17.85 24.89 -3.52
C THR A 55 18.51 23.64 -4.12
N ILE A 56 19.44 23.02 -3.38
CA ILE A 56 20.09 21.76 -3.79
C ILE A 56 19.06 20.65 -3.99
N ALA A 57 18.09 20.51 -3.08
CA ALA A 57 17.04 19.49 -3.17
C ALA A 57 16.12 19.70 -4.37
N LEU A 58 15.76 20.96 -4.68
CA LEU A 58 14.94 21.30 -5.86
C LEU A 58 15.70 21.04 -7.16
N HIS A 59 16.97 21.46 -7.26
CA HIS A 59 17.80 21.16 -8.43
C HIS A 59 18.02 19.66 -8.62
N ARG A 60 18.20 18.91 -7.52
CA ARG A 60 18.23 17.45 -7.55
C ARG A 60 16.94 16.88 -8.12
N MET A 61 15.78 17.30 -7.62
CA MET A 61 14.49 16.83 -8.11
C MET A 61 14.34 17.11 -9.62
N ALA A 62 14.66 18.31 -10.07
CA ALA A 62 14.63 18.69 -11.48
C ALA A 62 15.57 17.83 -12.34
N TYR A 63 16.80 17.60 -11.87
CA TYR A 63 17.77 16.74 -12.54
C TYR A 63 17.23 15.30 -12.70
N LEU A 64 16.61 14.75 -11.66
CA LEU A 64 16.04 13.41 -11.67
C LEU A 64 14.82 13.30 -12.60
N ILE A 65 13.96 14.32 -12.64
CA ILE A 65 12.83 14.41 -13.58
C ILE A 65 13.35 14.45 -15.02
N TYR A 66 14.37 15.27 -15.28
CA TYR A 66 14.98 15.40 -16.59
C TYR A 66 15.64 14.09 -17.06
N GLN A 67 16.38 13.41 -16.17
CA GLN A 67 17.03 12.14 -16.48
C GLN A 67 16.02 11.01 -16.73
N ASN A 68 14.91 10.99 -15.98
CA ASN A 68 13.89 9.94 -16.04
C ASN A 68 12.65 10.34 -16.83
N GLN A 69 12.85 10.69 -18.12
CA GLN A 69 11.76 11.11 -19.03
C GLN A 69 10.65 10.07 -19.17
N ARG A 70 10.93 8.78 -18.94
CA ARG A 70 9.93 7.69 -18.99
C ARG A 70 8.79 7.82 -17.97
N ASN A 71 9.02 8.56 -16.88
CA ASN A 71 8.02 8.80 -15.83
C ASN A 71 7.49 10.25 -15.84
N LYS A 72 7.91 11.07 -16.82
CA LYS A 72 7.39 12.43 -16.99
C LYS A 72 5.90 12.35 -17.35
N GLY A 73 5.05 13.16 -16.71
CA GLY A 73 3.59 13.11 -16.88
C GLY A 73 2.85 11.99 -16.13
N ARG A 74 3.51 11.15 -15.31
CA ARG A 74 2.80 10.29 -14.37
C ARG A 74 2.37 11.13 -13.16
N GLU A 75 1.06 11.31 -13.01
CA GLU A 75 0.48 12.01 -11.86
C GLU A 75 1.03 11.48 -10.54
N ASP A 76 1.33 12.40 -9.61
CA ASP A 76 1.82 12.13 -8.25
C ASP A 76 3.12 11.29 -8.16
N TYR A 77 3.87 11.09 -9.25
CA TYR A 77 5.12 10.33 -9.24
C TYR A 77 6.26 11.04 -8.50
N TYR A 78 6.31 12.37 -8.61
CA TYR A 78 7.20 13.23 -7.84
C TYR A 78 6.37 14.06 -6.86
N MET A 79 6.79 14.13 -5.60
CA MET A 79 6.08 14.87 -4.57
C MET A 79 7.04 15.64 -3.67
N VAL A 80 6.68 16.88 -3.38
CA VAL A 80 7.31 17.73 -2.36
C VAL A 80 6.34 17.90 -1.20
N ILE A 81 6.78 17.47 -0.01
CA ILE A 81 6.08 17.73 1.25
C ILE A 81 6.80 18.87 1.97
N ALA A 82 6.16 20.02 2.06
CA ALA A 82 6.69 21.19 2.77
C ALA A 82 6.06 21.31 4.18
N PRO A 83 6.73 21.99 5.12
CA PRO A 83 6.24 22.13 6.50
C PRO A 83 5.02 23.05 6.61
N ASN A 84 4.87 24.03 5.71
CA ASN A 84 3.71 24.93 5.67
C ASN A 84 3.50 25.52 4.27
N LYS A 85 2.40 26.27 4.10
CA LYS A 85 2.00 26.86 2.81
C LYS A 85 2.93 27.98 2.31
N LEU A 86 3.62 28.71 3.20
CA LEU A 86 4.59 29.74 2.78
C LEU A 86 5.79 29.10 2.07
N PHE A 87 6.26 27.95 2.57
CA PHE A 87 7.32 27.19 1.90
C PHE A 87 6.84 26.60 0.57
N LEU A 88 5.57 26.18 0.47
CA LEU A 88 5.02 25.72 -0.81
C LEU A 88 5.04 26.83 -1.85
N ASN A 89 4.57 28.04 -1.52
CA ASN A 89 4.57 29.16 -2.47
C ASN A 89 5.98 29.43 -3.02
N TYR A 90 6.98 29.47 -2.14
CA TYR A 90 8.38 29.64 -2.56
C TYR A 90 8.86 28.55 -3.52
N ILE A 91 8.44 27.30 -3.29
CA ILE A 91 8.81 26.16 -4.15
C ILE A 91 8.05 26.21 -5.48
N SER A 92 6.76 26.59 -5.45
CA SER A 92 5.90 26.73 -6.62
C SER A 92 6.43 27.78 -7.60
N ASP A 93 7.12 28.81 -7.11
CA ASP A 93 7.75 29.82 -7.97
C ASP A 93 9.02 29.31 -8.65
N ILE A 94 9.71 28.31 -8.09
CA ILE A 94 11.01 27.82 -8.57
C ILE A 94 10.89 26.58 -9.47
N LEU A 95 9.91 25.71 -9.22
CA LEU A 95 9.74 24.47 -9.98
C LEU A 95 9.46 24.67 -11.49
N PRO A 96 8.69 25.68 -11.92
CA PRO A 96 8.46 25.95 -13.34
C PRO A 96 9.75 26.27 -14.09
N ASP A 97 10.62 27.10 -13.49
CA ASP A 97 11.93 27.46 -14.05
C ASP A 97 12.86 26.24 -14.21
N LEU A 98 12.55 25.15 -13.49
CA LEU A 98 13.28 23.90 -13.51
C LEU A 98 12.66 22.83 -14.42
N GLY A 99 11.55 23.14 -15.12
CA GLY A 99 10.85 22.21 -16.01
C GLY A 99 10.16 21.05 -15.29
N ALA A 100 9.73 21.28 -14.05
CA ALA A 100 9.19 20.29 -13.12
C ALA A 100 7.71 20.58 -12.76
N ASP A 101 6.88 20.86 -13.76
CA ASP A 101 5.47 21.26 -13.58
C ASP A 101 4.58 20.13 -13.02
N ASP A 102 4.92 18.87 -13.30
CA ASP A 102 4.12 17.68 -12.91
C ASP A 102 4.34 17.24 -11.44
N VAL A 103 5.02 18.05 -10.62
CA VAL A 103 5.35 17.69 -9.23
C VAL A 103 4.19 18.02 -8.30
N LEU A 104 3.72 17.02 -7.55
CA LEU A 104 2.73 17.23 -6.49
C LEU A 104 3.34 18.03 -5.34
N GLN A 105 2.79 19.20 -5.07
CA GLN A 105 3.22 20.08 -3.99
C GLN A 105 2.16 20.09 -2.89
N THR A 106 2.50 19.69 -1.67
CA THR A 106 1.53 19.58 -0.59
C THR A 106 2.16 19.74 0.79
N THR A 107 1.35 20.03 1.81
CA THR A 107 1.77 19.91 3.20
C THR A 107 1.43 18.53 3.72
N PHE A 108 2.08 18.09 4.80
CA PHE A 108 1.72 16.81 5.43
C PHE A 108 0.24 16.79 5.86
N GLU A 109 -0.28 17.91 6.36
CA GLU A 109 -1.67 18.04 6.80
C GLU A 109 -2.65 17.92 5.63
N ASP A 110 -2.42 18.68 4.55
CA ASP A 110 -3.28 18.67 3.37
C ASP A 110 -3.26 17.28 2.69
N TYR A 111 -2.09 16.64 2.61
CA TYR A 111 -1.95 15.30 2.06
C TYR A 111 -2.65 14.23 2.90
N ALA A 112 -2.52 14.30 4.23
CA ALA A 112 -3.20 13.39 5.13
C ALA A 112 -4.73 13.53 5.03
N LEU A 113 -5.26 14.75 4.90
CA LEU A 113 -6.69 14.99 4.68
C LEU A 113 -7.17 14.42 3.33
N LYS A 114 -6.38 14.61 2.26
CA LYS A 114 -6.68 14.05 0.93
C LYS A 114 -6.81 12.52 0.98
N ILE A 115 -5.92 11.83 1.68
CA ILE A 115 -5.92 10.35 1.78
C ILE A 115 -7.02 9.85 2.71
N THR A 116 -7.21 10.48 3.86
CA THR A 116 -8.16 10.01 4.88
C THR A 116 -9.61 10.34 4.54
N GLY A 117 -9.85 11.33 3.67
CA GLY A 117 -11.19 11.79 3.32
C GLY A 117 -11.94 12.47 4.46
N ILE A 118 -11.23 12.80 5.56
CA ILE A 118 -11.80 13.50 6.71
C ILE A 118 -12.09 14.94 6.27
N LYS A 119 -13.37 15.32 6.28
CA LYS A 119 -13.81 16.69 5.90
C LYS A 119 -13.66 17.71 7.02
N GLU A 120 -13.36 17.26 8.24
CA GLU A 120 -13.17 18.15 9.38
C GLU A 120 -11.82 18.85 9.32
N LYS A 121 -11.79 20.13 9.72
CA LYS A 121 -10.55 20.84 9.93
C LYS A 121 -9.79 20.15 11.06
N LEU A 122 -8.66 19.52 10.75
CA LEU A 122 -7.71 19.09 11.76
C LEU A 122 -7.36 20.30 12.63
N LYS A 123 -7.52 20.18 13.96
CA LYS A 123 -6.90 21.15 14.88
C LYS A 123 -5.40 21.12 14.61
N VAL A 124 -4.89 22.23 14.09
CA VAL A 124 -3.58 22.32 13.46
C VAL A 124 -2.50 22.02 14.50
N ALA A 125 -1.34 21.50 14.08
CA ALA A 125 -0.18 21.35 14.98
C ALA A 125 0.16 22.66 15.73
N ASN A 126 -0.09 23.81 15.10
CA ASN A 126 0.08 25.14 15.67
C ASN A 126 -0.86 25.42 16.85
N ASP A 127 -2.11 24.95 16.83
CA ASP A 127 -3.05 25.17 17.95
C ASP A 127 -2.55 24.46 19.21
N LYS A 128 -1.93 23.29 19.02
CA LYS A 128 -1.34 22.51 20.11
C LYS A 128 -0.08 23.16 20.66
N ILE A 129 0.79 23.71 19.80
CA ILE A 129 1.97 24.45 20.23
C ILE A 129 1.54 25.70 21.01
N SER A 130 0.57 26.46 20.48
CA SER A 130 -0.02 27.62 21.16
C SER A 130 -0.64 27.26 22.51
N TYR A 131 -1.36 26.14 22.60
CA TYR A 131 -1.92 25.63 23.85
C TYR A 131 -0.84 25.24 24.87
N LEU A 132 0.27 24.64 24.42
CA LEU A 132 1.40 24.29 25.29
C LEU A 132 2.17 25.52 25.78
N LEU A 133 2.29 26.56 24.94
CA LEU A 133 2.99 27.81 25.25
C LEU A 133 2.15 28.82 26.04
N GLY A 134 0.81 28.79 25.92
CA GLY A 134 -0.12 29.68 26.61
C GLY A 134 -0.36 29.32 28.08
N ASP A 135 -1.42 29.83 28.70
CA ASP A 135 -1.66 29.74 30.16
C ASP A 135 -2.33 28.45 30.64
N ALA A 136 -2.27 27.36 29.86
CA ALA A 136 -2.91 26.10 30.25
C ALA A 136 -2.34 25.54 31.58
N PRO A 137 -3.15 24.85 32.40
CA PRO A 137 -2.69 24.22 33.65
C PRO A 137 -1.51 23.27 33.41
N ILE A 138 -0.54 23.30 34.31
CA ILE A 138 0.71 22.50 34.22
C ILE A 138 0.43 21.00 34.05
N ASP A 139 -0.59 20.47 34.72
CA ASP A 139 -0.93 19.05 34.62
C ASP A 139 -1.52 18.67 33.26
N GLU A 140 -2.31 19.54 32.63
CA GLU A 140 -2.83 19.31 31.27
C GLU A 140 -1.72 19.41 30.23
N LYS A 141 -0.80 20.37 30.39
CA LYS A 141 0.40 20.48 29.54
C LYS A 141 1.24 19.20 29.61
N ARG A 142 1.50 18.69 30.82
CA ARG A 142 2.25 17.44 31.03
C ARG A 142 1.59 16.25 30.36
N LYS A 143 0.28 16.06 30.54
CA LYS A 143 -0.49 15.00 29.87
C LYS A 143 -0.39 15.13 28.34
N THR A 144 -0.56 16.33 27.82
CA THR A 144 -0.50 16.59 26.38
C THR A 144 0.88 16.26 25.80
N ILE A 145 1.97 16.66 26.47
CA ILE A 145 3.34 16.32 26.05
C ILE A 145 3.55 14.81 26.07
N MET A 146 3.15 14.13 27.15
CA MET A 146 3.33 12.68 27.30
C MET A 146 2.60 11.91 26.19
N VAL A 147 1.34 12.23 25.93
CA VAL A 147 0.55 11.62 24.84
C VAL A 147 1.18 11.89 23.47
N SER A 148 1.72 13.09 23.26
CA SER A 148 2.40 13.45 21.99
C SER A 148 3.65 12.64 21.76
N ARG A 149 4.50 12.51 22.78
CA ARG A 149 5.74 11.72 22.72
C ARG A 149 5.43 10.25 22.50
N PHE A 150 4.41 9.72 23.17
CA PHE A 150 3.96 8.34 22.99
C PHE A 150 3.46 8.11 21.56
N LYS A 151 2.53 8.93 21.06
CA LYS A 151 1.97 8.80 19.70
C LYS A 151 3.02 8.99 18.59
N GLY A 152 4.09 9.75 18.85
CA GLY A 152 5.21 9.92 17.93
C GLY A 152 6.31 8.85 18.03
N SER A 153 6.19 7.88 18.94
CA SER A 153 7.21 6.87 19.15
C SER A 153 7.08 5.67 18.19
N LEU A 154 8.20 5.01 17.90
CA LEU A 154 8.20 3.73 17.16
C LEU A 154 7.46 2.62 17.92
N LEU A 155 7.35 2.72 19.24
CA LEU A 155 6.55 1.79 20.05
C LEU A 155 5.06 1.89 19.70
N PHE A 156 4.54 3.11 19.56
CA PHE A 156 3.15 3.31 19.17
C PHE A 156 2.87 2.77 17.76
N LYS A 157 3.81 2.98 16.82
CA LYS A 157 3.74 2.32 15.50
C LYS A 157 3.62 0.80 15.65
N ALA A 158 4.49 0.17 16.44
CA ALA A 158 4.45 -1.28 16.63
C ALA A 158 3.13 -1.77 17.26
N ILE A 159 2.57 -1.01 18.22
CA ILE A 159 1.26 -1.30 18.83
C ILE A 159 0.15 -1.24 17.77
N ILE A 160 0.13 -0.18 16.96
CA ILE A 160 -0.85 -0.02 15.87
C ILE A 160 -0.70 -1.11 14.82
N ASP A 161 0.52 -1.46 14.41
CA ASP A 161 0.78 -2.53 13.46
C ASP A 161 0.27 -3.88 13.98
N ASN A 162 0.48 -4.16 15.28
CA ASN A 162 0.00 -5.39 15.89
C ASN A 162 -1.53 -5.42 16.03
N TYR A 163 -2.13 -4.28 16.40
CA TYR A 163 -3.58 -4.12 16.41
C TYR A 163 -4.19 -4.35 15.02
N PHE A 164 -3.59 -3.78 13.97
CA PHE A 164 -4.03 -4.03 12.60
C PHE A 164 -3.88 -5.50 12.20
N LYS A 165 -2.78 -6.17 12.56
CA LYS A 165 -2.65 -7.62 12.31
C LYS A 165 -3.78 -8.42 12.98
N GLN A 166 -4.05 -8.18 14.25
CA GLN A 166 -5.14 -8.84 14.97
C GLN A 166 -6.50 -8.53 14.35
N PHE A 167 -6.74 -7.28 13.96
CA PHE A 167 -7.94 -6.87 13.26
C PHE A 167 -8.09 -7.64 11.94
N LEU A 168 -7.03 -7.78 11.15
CA LEU A 168 -7.06 -8.54 9.90
C LEU A 168 -7.34 -10.03 10.13
N TYR A 169 -6.76 -10.63 11.17
CA TYR A 169 -7.05 -12.01 11.53
C TYR A 169 -8.52 -12.25 11.91
N LYS A 170 -9.16 -11.25 12.54
CA LYS A 170 -10.58 -11.30 12.89
C LYS A 170 -11.49 -10.98 11.69
N TYR A 171 -11.03 -10.12 10.79
CA TYR A 171 -11.78 -9.71 9.60
C TYR A 171 -11.94 -10.84 8.57
N ILE A 172 -10.97 -11.76 8.50
CA ILE A 172 -11.05 -12.93 7.64
C ILE A 172 -11.93 -13.99 8.31
N PRO A 173 -12.99 -14.49 7.66
CA PRO A 173 -13.83 -15.53 8.23
C PRO A 173 -13.04 -16.81 8.51
N ASP A 174 -13.28 -17.37 9.68
CA ASP A 174 -12.83 -18.72 10.06
C ASP A 174 -13.75 -19.78 9.47
N CYS A 175 -13.80 -19.85 8.14
CA CYS A 175 -14.58 -20.85 7.43
C CYS A 175 -13.70 -21.55 6.41
N ASP A 176 -13.65 -22.87 6.52
CA ASP A 176 -13.08 -23.72 5.50
C ASP A 176 -14.02 -23.72 4.28
N ILE A 177 -13.45 -23.72 3.07
CA ILE A 177 -14.23 -23.82 1.84
C ILE A 177 -14.28 -25.30 1.47
N ASN A 178 -15.45 -25.90 1.72
CA ASN A 178 -15.74 -27.29 1.39
C ASN A 178 -16.64 -27.36 0.16
N ILE A 179 -16.29 -28.22 -0.79
CA ILE A 179 -17.15 -28.60 -1.91
C ILE A 179 -17.28 -30.12 -1.88
N ASP A 180 -18.52 -30.61 -1.77
CA ASP A 180 -18.88 -32.04 -1.81
C ASP A 180 -17.96 -32.94 -0.96
N GLY A 181 -17.73 -32.53 0.30
CA GLY A 181 -16.95 -33.30 1.28
C GLY A 181 -15.43 -33.09 1.22
N ASN A 182 -14.89 -32.40 0.21
CA ASN A 182 -13.46 -32.10 0.10
C ASN A 182 -13.15 -30.68 0.57
N ILE A 183 -12.24 -30.56 1.55
CA ILE A 183 -11.69 -29.28 2.01
C ILE A 183 -10.72 -28.78 0.93
N ILE A 184 -11.12 -27.77 0.15
CA ILE A 184 -10.24 -27.20 -0.89
C ILE A 184 -9.32 -26.14 -0.30
N PHE A 185 -9.83 -25.39 0.66
CA PHE A 185 -9.05 -24.42 1.43
C PHE A 185 -9.38 -24.52 2.91
N THR A 186 -8.34 -24.63 3.72
CA THR A 186 -8.45 -24.45 5.16
C THR A 186 -8.44 -22.96 5.51
N SER A 187 -9.15 -22.60 6.56
CA SER A 187 -9.17 -21.27 7.18
C SER A 187 -7.75 -20.74 7.47
N ILE A 188 -6.82 -21.63 7.83
CA ILE A 188 -5.41 -21.30 8.07
C ILE A 188 -4.71 -20.88 6.76
N GLU A 189 -4.91 -21.62 5.66
CA GLU A 189 -4.32 -21.30 4.36
C GLU A 189 -4.88 -19.99 3.80
N LEU A 190 -6.20 -19.76 3.95
CA LEU A 190 -6.87 -18.52 3.52
C LEU A 190 -6.32 -17.30 4.28
N LYS A 191 -6.16 -17.42 5.60
CA LYS A 191 -5.58 -16.36 6.44
C LYS A 191 -4.15 -16.03 6.01
N LYS A 192 -3.32 -17.06 5.78
CA LYS A 192 -1.93 -16.87 5.35
C LYS A 192 -1.86 -16.20 3.97
N LEU A 193 -2.64 -16.67 3.01
CA LEU A 193 -2.70 -16.12 1.66
C LEU A 193 -3.12 -14.63 1.66
N PHE A 194 -4.11 -14.25 2.45
CA PHE A 194 -4.58 -12.86 2.50
C PHE A 194 -3.56 -11.91 3.16
N ILE A 195 -2.88 -12.39 4.21
CA ILE A 195 -1.94 -11.58 5.00
C ILE A 195 -0.60 -11.41 4.31
N GLU A 196 -0.10 -12.43 3.60
CA GLU A 196 1.22 -12.39 2.95
C GLU A 196 1.15 -11.84 1.53
N ASN A 197 0.20 -12.29 0.70
CA ASN A 197 0.25 -12.02 -0.74
C ASN A 197 -0.38 -10.71 -1.17
N PHE A 198 -1.29 -10.12 -0.39
CA PHE A 198 -2.05 -8.94 -0.82
C PHE A 198 -1.74 -7.66 -0.03
N VAL A 199 -0.61 -7.61 0.68
CA VAL A 199 -0.20 -6.46 1.51
C VAL A 199 -0.14 -5.15 0.71
N TYR A 200 0.22 -5.22 -0.57
CA TYR A 200 0.39 -4.07 -1.46
C TYR A 200 -0.92 -3.36 -1.84
N LEU A 201 -2.09 -3.93 -1.50
CA LEU A 201 -3.40 -3.35 -1.82
C LEU A 201 -4.13 -2.81 -0.58
N PRO A 202 -4.90 -1.72 -0.73
CA PRO A 202 -5.88 -1.27 0.25
C PRO A 202 -6.88 -2.38 0.58
N LEU A 203 -7.39 -2.43 1.82
CA LEU A 203 -8.21 -3.55 2.32
C LEU A 203 -9.42 -3.89 1.44
N GLN A 204 -10.08 -2.88 0.90
CA GLN A 204 -11.26 -3.08 0.05
C GLN A 204 -10.89 -3.75 -1.29
N LYS A 205 -9.85 -3.23 -1.98
CA LYS A 205 -9.30 -3.85 -3.19
C LYS A 205 -8.67 -5.21 -2.91
N ARG A 206 -8.14 -5.40 -1.69
CA ARG A 206 -7.59 -6.66 -1.21
C ARG A 206 -8.66 -7.75 -1.18
N LYS A 207 -9.84 -7.44 -0.63
CA LYS A 207 -11.01 -8.34 -0.61
C LYS A 207 -11.39 -8.76 -2.03
N GLU A 208 -11.55 -7.81 -2.94
CA GLU A 208 -11.95 -8.07 -4.33
C GLU A 208 -10.95 -8.99 -5.07
N GLN A 209 -9.65 -8.66 -4.98
CA GLN A 209 -8.60 -9.45 -5.61
C GLN A 209 -8.46 -10.84 -4.98
N PHE A 210 -8.63 -10.94 -3.66
CA PHE A 210 -8.65 -12.22 -2.97
C PHE A 210 -9.81 -13.11 -3.44
N ILE A 211 -11.02 -12.55 -3.55
CA ILE A 211 -12.18 -13.27 -4.08
C ILE A 211 -11.96 -13.69 -5.52
N SER A 212 -11.41 -12.81 -6.36
CA SER A 212 -11.06 -13.13 -7.75
C SER A 212 -10.02 -14.26 -7.85
N TYR A 213 -9.00 -14.23 -6.98
CA TYR A 213 -8.00 -15.28 -6.87
C TYR A 213 -8.62 -16.63 -6.45
N LEU A 214 -9.50 -16.64 -5.44
CA LEU A 214 -10.22 -17.83 -5.03
C LEU A 214 -11.09 -18.38 -6.16
N LYS A 215 -11.85 -17.53 -6.87
CA LYS A 215 -12.64 -17.93 -8.05
C LYS A 215 -11.79 -18.62 -9.10
N ASN A 216 -10.64 -18.03 -9.45
CA ASN A 216 -9.75 -18.59 -10.47
C ASN A 216 -9.10 -19.90 -10.02
N ARG A 217 -8.73 -20.03 -8.74
CA ARG A 217 -8.13 -21.25 -8.21
C ARG A 217 -9.16 -22.39 -8.07
N LEU A 218 -10.40 -22.07 -7.68
CA LEU A 218 -11.51 -23.03 -7.64
C LEU A 218 -11.91 -23.51 -9.04
N LYS A 219 -11.91 -22.62 -10.04
CA LYS A 219 -12.12 -23.01 -11.45
C LYS A 219 -11.03 -23.95 -11.97
N LYS A 220 -9.76 -23.72 -11.61
CA LYS A 220 -8.64 -24.61 -11.99
C LYS A 220 -8.69 -25.96 -11.29
N ASN A 221 -9.25 -26.02 -10.08
CA ASN A 221 -9.42 -27.27 -9.34
C ASN A 221 -10.75 -27.99 -9.68
N LYS A 222 -11.57 -27.46 -10.59
CA LYS A 222 -12.85 -28.06 -11.01
C LYS A 222 -12.66 -29.49 -11.52
N ASP A 223 -11.60 -29.72 -12.28
CA ASP A 223 -11.31 -31.04 -12.87
C ASP A 223 -10.96 -32.07 -11.78
N LEU A 224 -10.21 -31.67 -10.75
CA LEU A 224 -9.89 -32.54 -9.60
C LEU A 224 -11.11 -32.85 -8.73
N ILE A 225 -12.06 -31.92 -8.64
CA ILE A 225 -13.31 -32.11 -7.90
C ILE A 225 -14.26 -33.03 -8.70
N ALA A 226 -14.31 -32.86 -10.02
CA ALA A 226 -15.05 -33.74 -10.92
C ALA A 226 -14.54 -35.18 -10.84
N ASP A 227 -13.22 -35.40 -10.84
CA ASP A 227 -12.60 -36.72 -10.67
C ASP A 227 -12.95 -37.38 -9.33
N GLY A 228 -13.08 -36.58 -8.26
CA GLY A 228 -13.48 -37.06 -6.93
C GLY A 228 -14.94 -37.53 -6.89
N ILE A 229 -15.84 -36.75 -7.49
CA ILE A 229 -17.26 -37.09 -7.61
C ILE A 229 -17.45 -38.31 -8.53
N GLU A 230 -16.70 -38.39 -9.63
CA GLU A 230 -16.71 -39.57 -10.50
C GLU A 230 -16.30 -40.84 -9.76
N LYS A 231 -15.31 -40.78 -8.87
CA LYS A 231 -14.93 -41.92 -8.02
C LYS A 231 -16.03 -42.33 -7.04
N GLU A 232 -16.66 -41.39 -6.37
CA GLU A 232 -17.70 -41.68 -5.39
C GLU A 232 -18.96 -42.28 -6.04
N TYR A 233 -19.35 -41.75 -7.20
CA TYR A 233 -20.47 -42.28 -7.97
C TYR A 233 -20.12 -43.60 -8.66
N SER A 234 -18.89 -43.81 -9.12
CA SER A 234 -18.48 -45.10 -9.67
C SER A 234 -18.42 -46.20 -8.61
N GLU A 235 -18.07 -45.89 -7.36
CA GLU A 235 -18.20 -46.81 -6.22
C GLU A 235 -19.67 -47.13 -5.90
N LYS A 236 -20.56 -46.12 -5.87
CA LYS A 236 -22.01 -46.33 -5.69
C LYS A 236 -22.62 -47.16 -6.82
N ILE A 237 -22.23 -46.91 -8.07
CA ILE A 237 -22.66 -47.70 -9.24
C ILE A 237 -22.13 -49.14 -9.14
N ARG A 238 -20.89 -49.33 -8.67
CA ARG A 238 -20.31 -50.67 -8.45
C ARG A 238 -21.06 -51.43 -7.37
N PHE A 239 -21.41 -50.78 -6.26
CA PHE A 239 -22.21 -51.37 -5.18
C PHE A 239 -23.63 -51.75 -5.62
N VAL A 240 -24.28 -50.92 -6.44
CA VAL A 240 -25.61 -51.23 -7.02
C VAL A 240 -25.53 -52.37 -8.03
N LYS A 241 -24.41 -52.47 -8.78
CA LYS A 241 -24.15 -53.62 -9.63
C LYS A 241 -23.96 -54.90 -8.80
N ASP A 242 -23.18 -54.89 -7.72
CA ASP A 242 -22.86 -56.13 -7.03
C ASP A 242 -24.04 -56.70 -6.18
N ASN A 243 -25.05 -55.89 -5.83
CA ASN A 243 -26.13 -56.30 -4.92
C ASN A 243 -27.52 -56.52 -5.54
N ILE A 244 -27.76 -56.20 -6.82
CA ILE A 244 -29.10 -56.31 -7.45
C ILE A 244 -29.07 -57.33 -8.59
N ASN A 245 -29.84 -58.42 -8.48
CA ASN A 245 -29.92 -59.48 -9.51
C ASN A 245 -30.93 -59.21 -10.63
N ASP A 246 -31.83 -58.24 -10.46
CA ASP A 246 -32.92 -57.96 -11.40
C ASP A 246 -32.50 -56.94 -12.49
N ASN A 247 -32.62 -57.31 -13.76
CA ASN A 247 -31.95 -56.61 -14.86
C ASN A 247 -32.59 -55.24 -15.18
N GLU A 248 -33.91 -55.11 -15.06
CA GLU A 248 -34.65 -53.86 -15.32
C GLU A 248 -34.48 -52.85 -14.19
N VAL A 249 -34.64 -53.26 -12.93
CA VAL A 249 -34.48 -52.38 -11.76
C VAL A 249 -33.04 -51.87 -11.65
N ARG A 250 -32.07 -52.71 -12.01
CA ARG A 250 -30.65 -52.36 -12.04
C ARG A 250 -30.32 -51.34 -13.12
N GLN A 251 -30.91 -51.45 -14.31
CA GLN A 251 -30.72 -50.46 -15.37
C GLN A 251 -31.35 -49.11 -15.01
N SER A 252 -32.57 -49.09 -14.47
CA SER A 252 -33.21 -47.83 -14.04
C SER A 252 -32.42 -47.12 -12.95
N LYS A 253 -31.94 -47.85 -11.93
CA LYS A 253 -31.16 -47.26 -10.83
C LYS A 253 -29.80 -46.75 -11.29
N VAL A 254 -29.18 -47.42 -12.26
CA VAL A 254 -27.88 -47.00 -12.83
C VAL A 254 -28.03 -45.77 -13.71
N ILE A 255 -29.08 -45.67 -14.52
CA ILE A 255 -29.38 -44.47 -15.32
C ILE A 255 -29.66 -43.28 -14.39
N GLU A 256 -30.46 -43.48 -13.34
CA GLU A 256 -30.74 -42.45 -12.33
C GLU A 256 -29.46 -41.96 -11.64
N LEU A 257 -28.51 -42.87 -11.34
CA LEU A 257 -27.21 -42.50 -10.77
C LEU A 257 -26.30 -41.77 -11.76
N TYR A 258 -26.35 -42.09 -13.06
CA TYR A 258 -25.62 -41.35 -14.09
C TYR A 258 -26.21 -39.95 -14.30
N ASP A 259 -27.53 -39.82 -14.34
CA ASP A 259 -28.20 -38.52 -14.44
C ASP A 259 -27.94 -37.65 -13.21
N LEU A 260 -27.94 -38.24 -12.01
CA LEU A 260 -27.57 -37.56 -10.77
C LEU A 260 -26.10 -37.12 -10.77
N ARG A 261 -25.19 -37.96 -11.27
CA ARG A 261 -23.77 -37.63 -11.42
C ARG A 261 -23.57 -36.47 -12.40
N ASP A 262 -24.18 -36.54 -13.58
CA ASP A 262 -24.02 -35.51 -14.62
C ASP A 262 -24.65 -34.18 -14.20
N LYS A 263 -25.74 -34.23 -13.41
CA LYS A 263 -26.34 -33.06 -12.77
C LYS A 263 -25.44 -32.46 -11.68
N GLU A 264 -24.88 -33.29 -10.80
CA GLU A 264 -23.94 -32.85 -9.76
C GLU A 264 -22.67 -32.23 -10.36
N ILE A 265 -22.11 -32.84 -11.42
CA ILE A 265 -20.97 -32.30 -12.16
C ILE A 265 -21.33 -30.98 -12.88
N GLY A 266 -22.54 -30.90 -13.42
CA GLY A 266 -23.11 -29.68 -14.01
C GLY A 266 -23.32 -28.55 -13.01
N ASP A 267 -23.63 -28.88 -11.75
CA ASP A 267 -23.92 -27.94 -10.66
C ASP A 267 -22.66 -27.46 -9.91
N ILE A 268 -21.49 -28.09 -10.10
CA ILE A 268 -20.20 -27.65 -9.52
C ILE A 268 -19.94 -26.13 -9.64
N PRO A 269 -20.08 -25.48 -10.81
CA PRO A 269 -19.88 -24.03 -10.91
C PRO A 269 -20.89 -23.23 -10.08
N VAL A 270 -22.14 -23.69 -9.97
CA VAL A 270 -23.17 -23.04 -9.13
C VAL A 270 -22.86 -23.23 -7.64
N LYS A 271 -22.37 -24.41 -7.24
CA LYS A 271 -21.90 -24.70 -5.88
C LYS A 271 -20.64 -23.87 -5.53
N ILE A 272 -19.71 -23.68 -6.48
CA ILE A 272 -18.53 -22.81 -6.32
C ILE A 272 -18.96 -21.36 -6.11
N ASP A 273 -19.84 -20.84 -6.96
CA ASP A 273 -20.30 -19.45 -6.83
C ASP A 273 -21.10 -19.26 -5.53
N LYS A 274 -21.90 -20.25 -5.10
CA LYS A 274 -22.60 -20.23 -3.82
C LYS A 274 -21.65 -20.26 -2.62
N ALA A 275 -20.65 -21.14 -2.62
CA ALA A 275 -19.65 -21.20 -1.54
C ALA A 275 -18.84 -19.89 -1.43
N ILE A 276 -18.58 -19.22 -2.55
CA ILE A 276 -17.91 -17.91 -2.58
C ILE A 276 -18.86 -16.80 -2.11
N CYS A 277 -20.15 -16.85 -2.47
CA CYS A 277 -21.16 -15.94 -1.94
C CYS A 277 -21.29 -16.08 -0.43
N ASP A 278 -21.48 -17.31 0.08
CA ASP A 278 -21.59 -17.61 1.51
C ASP A 278 -20.32 -17.18 2.26
N TYR A 279 -19.15 -17.38 1.67
CA TYR A 279 -17.89 -16.89 2.23
C TYR A 279 -17.84 -15.36 2.21
N SER A 280 -18.27 -14.70 1.13
CA SER A 280 -18.25 -13.24 1.00
C SER A 280 -19.24 -12.52 1.93
N GLU A 281 -20.38 -13.16 2.25
CA GLU A 281 -21.38 -12.66 3.20
C GLU A 281 -20.86 -12.70 4.64
N LYS A 282 -20.02 -13.69 4.97
CA LYS A 282 -19.35 -13.79 6.27
C LYS A 282 -18.24 -12.77 6.50
N TRP A 283 -17.85 -12.01 5.47
CA TRP A 283 -16.93 -10.85 5.62
C TRP A 283 -17.74 -9.64 6.08
N THR A 284 -18.07 -9.58 7.37
CA THR A 284 -18.69 -8.42 8.02
C THR A 284 -17.66 -7.64 8.82
#